data_AF-A0A482SZY7-F1
#
_entry.id   AF-A0A482SZY7-F1
#
_cell.length_a   1.000
_cell.length_b   1.000
_cell.length_c   1.000
_cell.angle_alpha   90.00
_cell.angle_beta   90.00
_cell.angle_gamma   90.00
#
_symmetry.space_group_name_H-M   'P 1'
#
loop_
_entity.id
_entity.type
_entity.pdbx_description
1 polymer ?
#
loop_
_entity_poly.entity_id
_entity_poly.type
_entity_poly.pdbx_seq_one_letter_code
_entity_poly.pdbx_strand_id
1 'polypeptide(L)' 'MVVSTEPAWGDAVEQFVKEYESAIVYADIEQETVLHEGAVRVLANGWVELPTGRLLSPDAVHHIDAQVD' A
#
# COMPACT_ATOMS: atom_id res chain seq x y z
N MET A 1 -8.59 1.65 -40.53
CA MET A 1 -8.93 1.45 -39.10
C MET A 1 -7.61 1.43 -38.35
N VAL A 2 -7.26 2.52 -37.68
CA VAL A 2 -6.09 2.57 -36.80
C VAL A 2 -6.57 2.06 -35.44
N VAL A 3 -6.09 0.89 -35.03
CA VAL A 3 -6.24 0.46 -33.63
C VAL A 3 -5.20 1.25 -32.85
N SER A 4 -5.66 2.29 -32.16
CA SER A 4 -4.90 2.86 -31.05
C SER A 4 -4.80 1.77 -30.00
N THR A 5 -3.63 1.15 -29.87
CA THR A 5 -3.33 0.32 -28.71
C THR A 5 -3.01 1.27 -27.56
N GLU A 6 -4.03 1.79 -26.90
CA GLU A 6 -3.85 2.33 -25.57
C GLU A 6 -3.28 1.20 -24.70
N PRO A 7 -2.17 1.41 -23.98
CA PRO A 7 -1.60 0.35 -23.17
C PRO A 7 -2.63 -0.02 -22.09
N ALA A 8 -3.08 -1.27 -22.10
CA ALA A 8 -3.88 -1.89 -21.03
C ALA A 8 -3.12 -1.99 -19.69
N TRP A 9 -2.00 -1.27 -19.55
CA TRP A 9 -1.24 -1.12 -18.32
C TRP A 9 -1.89 -0.14 -17.34
N GLY A 10 -2.73 0.79 -17.80
CA GLY A 10 -3.42 1.74 -16.91
C GLY A 10 -4.39 1.04 -15.94
N ASP A 11 -5.15 0.08 -16.45
CA ASP A 11 -6.09 -0.72 -15.65
C ASP A 11 -5.36 -1.78 -14.81
N ALA A 12 -4.25 -2.34 -15.33
CA ALA A 12 -3.51 -3.40 -14.66
C ALA A 12 -2.70 -2.92 -13.44
N VAL A 13 -2.29 -1.65 -13.39
CA VAL A 13 -1.56 -1.13 -12.21
C VAL A 13 -2.47 -0.89 -11.00
N GLU A 14 -3.77 -0.63 -11.22
CA GLU A 14 -4.75 -0.59 -10.13
C GLU A 14 -5.01 -1.98 -9.53
N GLN A 15 -4.72 -3.05 -10.28
CA GLN A 15 -4.97 -4.44 -9.87
C GLN A 15 -3.94 -5.00 -8.88
N PHE A 16 -2.82 -4.31 -8.64
CA PHE A 16 -1.77 -4.74 -7.71
C PHE A 16 -1.80 -3.95 -6.39
N VAL A 17 -2.98 -3.51 -5.98
CA VAL A 17 -3.19 -2.91 -4.66
C VAL A 17 -3.60 -4.00 -3.68
N LYS A 18 -2.89 -4.11 -2.55
CA LYS A 18 -3.30 -4.99 -1.46
C LYS A 18 -3.94 -4.15 -0.35
N GLU A 19 -5.20 -4.41 -0.08
CA GLU A 19 -5.98 -3.69 0.92
C GLU A 19 -6.10 -4.54 2.19
N TYR A 20 -5.86 -3.90 3.34
CA TYR A 20 -6.05 -4.51 4.64
C TYR A 20 -7.03 -3.65 5.44
N GLU A 21 -8.04 -4.28 6.03
CA GLU A 21 -9.01 -3.59 6.90
C GLU A 21 -8.42 -3.27 8.28
N SER A 22 -7.49 -4.10 8.75
CA SER A 22 -6.76 -3.92 10.00
C SER A 22 -5.30 -4.34 9.84
N ALA A 23 -4.38 -3.38 9.99
CA ALA A 23 -2.94 -3.62 10.00
C ALA A 23 -2.22 -2.64 10.91
N ILE A 24 -1.03 -3.03 11.38
CA ILE A 24 -0.09 -2.13 12.07
C ILE A 24 1.13 -1.92 11.19
N VAL A 25 1.50 -0.66 10.97
CA VAL A 25 2.63 -0.26 10.13
C VAL A 25 3.76 0.25 11.03
N TYR A 26 4.94 -0.35 10.94
CA TYR A 26 6.08 -0.02 11.79
C TYR A 26 7.22 0.62 11.00
N ALA A 27 7.92 1.56 11.65
CA ALA A 27 9.11 2.22 11.08
C ALA A 27 10.42 1.45 11.32
N ASP A 28 10.41 0.51 12.26
CA ASP A 28 11.58 -0.24 12.69
C ASP A 28 11.28 -1.74 12.81
N ILE A 29 12.36 -2.51 12.94
CA ILE A 29 12.32 -3.96 13.06
C ILE A 29 11.86 -4.45 14.44
N GLU A 30 12.11 -3.66 15.49
CA GLU A 30 11.84 -4.01 16.89
C GLU A 30 10.36 -3.77 17.27
N GLN A 31 9.56 -3.20 16.36
CA GLN A 31 8.15 -2.85 16.54
C GLN A 31 7.92 -1.74 17.60
N GLU A 32 8.90 -0.87 17.81
CA GLU A 32 8.82 0.18 18.82
C GLU A 32 8.11 1.45 18.30
N THR A 33 8.23 1.73 17.00
CA THR A 33 7.69 2.93 16.36
C THR A 33 6.55 2.59 15.41
N VAL A 34 5.32 2.81 15.88
CA VAL A 34 4.10 2.68 15.06
C VAL A 34 3.89 3.94 14.22
N LEU A 35 3.78 3.77 12.91
CA LEU A 35 3.43 4.83 11.96
C LEU A 35 1.93 4.97 11.77
N HIS A 36 1.21 3.85 11.81
CA HIS A 36 -0.25 3.79 11.64
C HIS A 36 -0.80 2.46 12.16
N GLU A 37 -2.04 2.49 12.66
CA GLU A 37 -2.84 1.33 13.03
C GLU A 37 -4.23 1.44 12.40
N GLY A 38 -4.71 0.37 11.78
CA GLY A 38 -6.01 0.27 11.11
C GLY A 38 -5.90 0.01 9.61
N ALA A 39 -6.90 0.42 8.84
CA ALA A 39 -6.96 0.13 7.42
C ALA A 39 -5.80 0.79 6.65
N VAL A 40 -5.27 0.08 5.64
CA VAL A 40 -4.21 0.58 4.73
C VAL A 40 -4.34 -0.03 3.34
N ARG A 41 -3.83 0.67 2.32
CA ARG A 41 -3.69 0.17 0.94
C ARG A 41 -2.21 0.18 0.56
N VAL A 42 -1.67 -0.99 0.21
CA VAL A 42 -0.31 -1.12 -0.29
C VAL A 42 -0.34 -1.06 -1.80
N LEU A 43 0.25 -0.01 -2.36
CA LEU A 43 0.28 0.24 -3.79
C LEU A 43 1.34 -0.63 -4.48
N ALA A 44 1.18 -0.84 -5.78
CA ALA A 44 2.10 -1.64 -6.59
C ALA A 44 3.56 -1.16 -6.57
N ASN A 45 3.78 0.12 -6.28
CA ASN A 45 5.10 0.75 -6.17
C ASN A 45 5.68 0.71 -4.73
N GLY A 46 5.03 -0.01 -3.82
CA GLY A 46 5.45 -0.19 -2.42
C GLY A 46 5.02 0.93 -1.46
N TRP A 47 4.40 2.01 -1.96
CA TRP A 47 3.87 3.05 -1.08
C TRP A 47 2.67 2.54 -0.29
N VAL A 48 2.51 3.04 0.94
CA VAL A 48 1.36 2.71 1.77
C VAL A 48 0.44 3.94 1.84
N GLU A 49 -0.77 3.81 1.34
CA GLU A 49 -1.81 4.83 1.44
C GLU A 49 -2.67 4.58 2.68
N LEU A 50 -2.84 5.63 3.49
CA LEU A 50 -3.72 5.64 4.64
C LEU A 50 -5.12 6.14 4.24
N PRO A 51 -6.19 5.83 5.01
CA PRO A 51 -7.56 6.27 4.70
C PRO A 51 -7.72 7.80 4.64
N THR A 52 -6.79 8.54 5.24
CA THR A 52 -6.72 10.01 5.18
C THR A 52 -6.18 10.55 3.85
N GLY A 53 -5.73 9.67 2.93
CA GLY A 53 -5.03 10.03 1.71
C GLY A 53 -3.54 10.34 1.91
N ARG A 54 -3.02 10.19 3.13
CA ARG A 54 -1.58 10.32 3.41
C ARG A 54 -0.83 9.11 2.85
N LEU A 55 0.29 9.37 2.20
CA LEU A 55 1.20 8.36 1.68
C LEU A 55 2.42 8.19 2.60
N LEU A 56 2.74 6.94 2.95
CA LEU A 56 3.98 6.57 3.63
C LEU A 56 4.97 6.02 2.60
N SER A 57 6.19 6.57 2.63
CA SER A 57 7.28 6.13 1.76
C SER A 57 7.64 4.67 2.05
N PRO A 58 7.95 3.85 1.03
CA PRO A 58 8.48 2.50 1.23
C PRO A 58 9.73 2.47 2.12
N ASP A 59 10.56 3.53 2.07
CA ASP A 59 11.79 3.64 2.89
C ASP A 59 11.49 3.92 4.37
N ALA A 60 10.32 4.48 4.67
CA ALA A 60 9.90 4.74 6.05
C ALA A 60 9.22 3.53 6.69
N VAL A 61 8.75 2.56 5.90
CA VAL A 61 8.01 1.40 6.38
C VAL A 61 8.94 0.19 6.42
N HIS A 62 9.18 -0.34 7.61
CA HIS A 62 10.00 -1.53 7.76
C HIS A 62 9.18 -2.81 7.56
N HIS A 63 7.99 -2.89 8.17
CA HIS A 63 7.08 -4.01 7.96
C HIS A 63 5.62 -3.62 8.28
N ILE A 64 4.71 -4.43 7.77
CA ILE A 64 3.26 -4.29 7.95
C ILE A 64 2.76 -5.62 8.52
N ASP A 65 2.16 -5.58 9.70
CA ASP A 65 1.51 -6.74 10.29
C ASP A 65 0.01 -6.68 10.01
N ALA A 66 -0.47 -7.57 9.15
CA ALA A 66 -1.88 -7.65 8.79
C ALA A 66 -2.62 -8.53 9.81
N GLN A 67 -3.57 -7.93 10.52
CA GLN A 67 -4.39 -8.69 11.46
C GLN A 67 -5.46 -9.44 10.67
N VAL A 68 -5.42 -10.76 10.75
CA VAL A 68 -6.44 -11.64 10.19
C VAL A 68 -7.31 -12.07 11.37
N ASP A 69 -8.59 -11.68 11.35
CA ASP A 69 -9.58 -12.18 12.31
C ASP A 69 -9.87 -13.68 12.08
#